data_AF-A0AAD7NXR8-F1
#
_entry.id   AF-A0AAD7NXR8-F1
#
_cell.length_a   1.000
_cell.length_b   1.000
_cell.length_c   1.000
_cell.angle_alpha   90.00
_cell.angle_beta   90.00
_cell.angle_gamma   90.00
#
_symmetry.space_group_name_H-M   'P 1'
#
loop_
_entity.id
_entity.type
_entity.pdbx_description
1 polymer ?
#
loop_
_entity_poly.entity_id
_entity_poly.type
_entity_poly.pdbx_seq_one_letter_code
_entity_poly.pdbx_strand_id
1 'polypeptide(L)'
;MYKANKTSAYLPTLSAEDRQAIRAQVRLDDGSGANREQKHAQIKYMKEVVDNNKRRDNERKERVEKTKQVLANTTAIASPQDLDTAFQIGRGMKGYLSMAALDLQLDWHIANAVKESPNSQETSAFGIPKAKTGANGRGNRENRYTYLREAISKRANILERIAAAPGKVVDEAPGEEVFPSPMEVDDDGEYSEDDYYER
;
A
#
# COMPACT_ATOMS: atom_id res chain seq x y z
N MET A 1 11.09 32.28 13.28
CA MET A 1 10.91 32.24 14.75
C MET A 1 10.77 33.64 15.39
N TYR A 2 11.60 34.64 15.06
CA TYR A 2 11.56 35.97 15.71
C TYR A 2 10.25 36.78 15.58
N LYS A 3 9.46 36.59 14.51
CA LYS A 3 8.15 37.26 14.35
C LYS A 3 7.04 36.66 15.23
N ALA A 4 7.15 35.39 15.62
CA ALA A 4 6.09 34.68 16.35
C ALA A 4 6.12 34.94 17.86
N ASN A 5 7.30 35.12 18.45
CA ASN A 5 7.46 35.25 19.90
C ASN A 5 7.40 36.70 20.42
N LYS A 6 7.11 37.68 19.56
CA LYS A 6 7.15 39.14 19.87
C LYS A 6 8.44 39.62 20.54
N THR A 7 9.52 38.85 20.46
CA THR A 7 10.81 39.15 21.12
C THR A 7 11.42 40.44 20.61
N SER A 8 11.22 40.78 19.34
CA SER A 8 11.63 42.07 18.76
C SER A 8 10.92 43.29 19.39
N ALA A 9 9.69 43.11 19.91
CA ALA A 9 8.93 44.18 20.57
C ALA A 9 9.32 44.35 22.06
N TYR A 10 9.93 43.33 22.66
CA TYR A 10 10.39 43.32 24.06
C TYR A 10 11.82 43.85 24.23
N LEU A 11 12.67 43.72 23.20
CA LEU A 11 14.04 44.24 23.24
C LEU A 11 14.12 45.76 23.51
N PRO A 12 13.25 46.63 22.96
CA PRO A 12 13.26 48.06 23.26
C PRO A 12 12.90 48.40 24.71
N THR A 13 12.09 47.56 25.39
CA THR A 13 11.64 47.81 26.77
C THR A 13 12.69 47.45 27.82
N LEU A 14 13.76 46.74 27.44
CA LEU A 14 14.89 46.40 28.30
C LEU A 14 15.90 47.55 28.42
N SER A 15 16.69 47.56 29.49
CA SER A 15 17.81 48.49 29.62
C SER A 15 18.92 48.17 28.59
N ALA A 16 19.81 49.14 28.34
CA ALA A 16 20.93 48.91 27.42
C ALA A 16 21.88 47.80 27.91
N GLU A 17 22.09 47.71 29.23
CA GLU A 17 22.93 46.70 29.88
C GLU A 17 22.32 45.31 29.74
N ASP A 18 21.01 45.16 29.99
CA ASP A 18 20.33 43.87 29.85
C ASP A 18 20.34 43.38 28.40
N ARG A 19 20.16 44.29 27.43
CA ARG A 19 20.29 43.95 26.01
C ARG A 19 21.70 43.45 25.67
N GLN A 20 22.72 44.03 26.30
CA GLN A 20 24.11 43.67 26.05
C GLN A 20 24.47 42.34 26.69
N ALA A 21 23.98 42.08 27.91
CA ALA A 21 24.09 40.80 28.60
C ALA A 21 23.41 39.67 27.81
N ILE A 22 22.18 39.88 27.31
CA ILE A 22 21.47 38.91 26.48
C ILE A 22 22.26 38.61 25.19
N ARG A 23 22.81 39.64 24.52
CA ARG A 23 23.65 39.42 23.32
C ARG A 23 24.94 38.64 23.63
N ALA A 24 25.57 38.91 24.76
CA ALA A 24 26.77 38.19 25.18
C ALA A 24 26.45 36.71 25.48
N GLN A 25 25.33 36.44 26.15
CA GLN A 25 24.86 35.09 26.42
C GLN A 25 24.53 34.34 25.13
N VAL A 26 23.78 34.95 24.20
CA VAL A 26 23.46 34.33 22.91
C VAL A 26 24.71 34.03 22.10
N ARG A 27 25.72 34.91 22.10
CA ARG A 27 27.01 34.64 21.44
C ARG A 27 27.79 33.49 22.08
N LEU A 28 27.73 33.36 23.40
CA LEU A 28 28.31 32.23 24.13
C LEU A 28 27.58 30.93 23.78
N ASP A 29 26.25 30.95 23.77
CA ASP A 29 25.41 29.80 23.47
C ASP A 29 25.56 29.37 21.99
N ASP A 30 25.60 30.32 21.05
CA ASP A 30 25.84 30.07 19.63
C ASP A 30 27.30 29.64 19.35
N GLY A 31 28.26 30.22 20.07
CA GLY A 31 29.69 29.85 19.99
C GLY A 31 30.02 28.50 20.62
N SER A 32 29.18 28.00 21.53
CA SER A 32 29.38 26.71 22.21
C SER A 32 29.24 25.50 21.28
N GLY A 33 28.61 25.65 20.11
CA GLY A 33 28.35 24.56 19.17
C GLY A 33 27.32 23.52 19.63
N ALA A 34 26.87 23.56 20.89
CA ALA A 34 25.92 22.58 21.45
C ALA A 34 24.58 22.57 20.68
N ASN A 35 24.09 23.75 20.28
CA ASN A 35 22.91 23.86 19.40
C ASN A 35 23.14 23.23 18.01
N ARG A 36 24.38 23.26 17.50
CA ARG A 36 24.74 22.65 16.22
C ARG A 36 24.76 21.12 16.33
N GLU A 37 25.32 20.59 17.41
CA GLU A 37 25.34 19.14 17.69
C GLU A 37 23.94 18.58 17.89
N GLN A 38 23.08 19.27 18.65
CA GLN A 38 21.68 18.87 18.83
C GLN A 38 20.91 18.87 17.51
N LYS A 39 21.10 19.90 16.67
CA LYS A 39 20.51 19.94 15.32
C LYS A 39 21.00 18.79 14.45
N HIS A 40 22.30 18.51 14.45
CA HIS A 40 22.87 17.38 13.71
C HIS A 40 22.35 16.03 14.20
N ALA A 41 22.22 15.84 15.51
CA ALA A 41 21.65 14.64 16.10
C ALA A 41 20.17 14.47 15.70
N GLN A 42 19.39 15.55 15.72
CA GLN A 42 18.00 15.54 15.27
C GLN A 42 17.88 15.20 13.78
N ILE A 43 18.72 15.79 12.92
CA ILE A 43 18.73 15.48 11.49
C ILE A 43 19.11 14.02 11.24
N LYS A 44 20.12 13.49 11.94
CA LYS A 44 20.50 12.07 11.86
C LYS A 44 19.34 11.16 12.26
N TYR A 45 18.70 11.45 13.40
CA TYR A 45 17.55 10.70 13.85
C TYR A 45 16.39 10.73 12.84
N MET A 46 16.08 11.90 12.29
CA MET A 46 15.04 12.02 11.26
C MET A 46 15.37 11.20 10.00
N LYS A 47 16.64 11.21 9.56
CA LYS A 47 17.11 10.37 8.44
C LYS A 47 16.92 8.88 8.76
N GLU A 48 17.34 8.44 9.93
CA GLU A 48 17.17 7.04 10.36
C GLU A 48 15.70 6.60 10.42
N VAL A 49 14.80 7.47 10.88
CA VAL A 49 13.35 7.20 10.88
C VAL A 49 12.81 7.06 9.46
N VAL A 50 13.19 7.97 8.57
CA VAL A 50 12.79 7.92 7.15
C VAL A 50 13.30 6.65 6.49
N ASP A 51 14.57 6.29 6.70
CA ASP A 51 15.17 5.10 6.10
C ASP A 51 14.55 3.81 6.65
N ASN A 52 14.24 3.76 7.96
CA ASN A 52 13.51 2.64 8.54
C ASN A 52 12.10 2.50 7.98
N ASN A 53 11.39 3.62 7.78
CA ASN A 53 10.06 3.60 7.17
C ASN A 53 10.13 3.12 5.71
N LYS A 54 11.07 3.65 4.91
CA LYS A 54 11.32 3.19 3.54
C LYS A 54 11.60 1.70 3.49
N ARG A 55 12.45 1.18 4.37
CA ARG A 55 12.74 -0.26 4.47
C ARG A 55 11.49 -1.08 4.76
N ARG A 56 10.69 -0.69 5.77
CA ARG A 56 9.45 -1.39 6.12
C ARG A 56 8.42 -1.37 4.99
N ASP A 57 8.34 -0.26 4.26
CA ASP A 57 7.47 -0.13 3.10
C ASP A 57 7.94 -1.02 1.95
N ASN A 58 9.24 -1.10 1.69
CA ASN A 58 9.80 -2.01 0.69
C ASN A 58 9.52 -3.48 1.05
N GLU A 59 9.76 -3.89 2.31
CA GLU A 59 9.42 -5.24 2.79
C GLU A 59 7.91 -5.55 2.66
N ARG A 60 7.05 -4.55 2.84
CA ARG A 60 5.61 -4.69 2.63
C ARG A 60 5.28 -4.87 1.16
N LYS A 61 5.88 -4.06 0.26
CA LYS A 61 5.71 -4.16 -1.18
C LYS A 61 6.15 -5.52 -1.70
N GLU A 62 7.34 -5.98 -1.30
CA GLU A 62 7.86 -7.31 -1.68
C GLU A 62 6.93 -8.44 -1.23
N ARG A 63 6.37 -8.37 -0.01
CA ARG A 63 5.41 -9.37 0.46
C ARG A 63 4.14 -9.38 -0.39
N VAL A 64 3.62 -8.20 -0.74
CA VAL A 64 2.45 -8.08 -1.61
C VAL A 64 2.74 -8.56 -3.03
N GLU A 65 3.93 -8.30 -3.55
CA GLU A 65 4.35 -8.79 -4.87
C GLU A 65 4.49 -10.31 -4.88
N LYS A 66 5.11 -10.88 -3.84
CA LYS A 66 5.21 -12.34 -3.67
C LYS A 66 3.82 -12.99 -3.62
N THR A 67 2.87 -12.44 -2.86
CA THR A 67 1.51 -12.99 -2.82
C THR A 67 0.80 -12.86 -4.16
N LYS A 68 0.95 -11.72 -4.86
CA LYS A 68 0.42 -11.53 -6.22
C LYS A 68 1.00 -12.54 -7.21
N GLN A 69 2.31 -12.79 -7.17
CA GLN A 69 2.97 -13.77 -8.04
C GLN A 69 2.48 -15.19 -7.77
N VAL A 70 2.39 -15.58 -6.49
CA VAL A 70 1.86 -16.90 -6.10
C VAL A 70 0.43 -17.07 -6.62
N LEU A 71 -0.42 -16.05 -6.46
CA LEU A 71 -1.78 -16.08 -7.00
C LEU A 71 -1.80 -16.17 -8.53
N ALA A 72 -0.97 -15.39 -9.23
CA ALA A 72 -0.89 -15.43 -10.70
C ALA A 72 -0.49 -16.81 -11.23
N ASN A 73 0.42 -17.50 -10.53
CA ASN A 73 0.91 -18.82 -10.93
C ASN A 73 0.01 -19.97 -10.45
N THR A 74 -1.04 -19.70 -9.68
CA THR A 74 -1.94 -20.74 -9.16
C THR A 74 -2.91 -21.19 -10.24
N THR A 75 -2.90 -22.48 -10.56
CA THR A 75 -3.95 -23.11 -11.37
C THR A 75 -5.21 -23.29 -10.52
N ALA A 76 -6.29 -22.60 -10.91
CA ALA A 76 -7.53 -22.65 -10.16
C ALA A 76 -8.31 -23.93 -10.42
N ILE A 77 -8.93 -24.45 -9.37
CA ILE A 77 -9.95 -25.50 -9.51
C ILE A 77 -11.21 -24.83 -10.06
N ALA A 78 -11.60 -25.24 -11.27
CA ALA A 78 -12.71 -24.63 -12.01
C ALA A 78 -13.98 -25.49 -12.00
N SER A 79 -13.89 -26.78 -11.66
CA SER A 79 -15.03 -27.69 -11.60
C SER A 79 -15.35 -28.09 -10.15
N PRO A 80 -16.63 -28.11 -9.74
CA PRO A 80 -17.02 -28.65 -8.44
C PRO A 80 -16.64 -30.12 -8.27
N GLN A 81 -16.62 -30.91 -9.36
CA GLN A 81 -16.25 -32.33 -9.31
C GLN A 81 -14.76 -32.52 -9.00
N ASP A 82 -13.90 -31.69 -9.60
CA ASP A 82 -12.46 -31.69 -9.33
C ASP A 82 -12.18 -31.26 -7.88
N LEU A 83 -12.98 -30.34 -7.34
CA LEU A 83 -12.89 -29.96 -5.94
C LEU A 83 -13.30 -31.13 -5.02
N ASP A 84 -14.41 -31.81 -5.34
CA ASP A 84 -14.93 -32.93 -4.55
C ASP A 84 -13.92 -34.08 -4.49
N THR A 85 -13.31 -34.43 -5.63
CA THR A 85 -12.27 -35.45 -5.70
C THR A 85 -11.03 -35.07 -4.91
N ALA A 86 -10.55 -33.82 -5.03
CA ALA A 86 -9.40 -33.34 -4.28
C ALA A 86 -9.65 -33.25 -2.76
N PHE A 87 -10.88 -32.96 -2.35
CA PHE A 87 -11.25 -32.84 -0.95
C PHE A 87 -11.27 -34.19 -0.21
N GLN A 88 -11.70 -35.24 -0.91
CA GLN A 88 -11.77 -36.62 -0.40
C GLN A 88 -10.39 -37.27 -0.19
N ILE A 89 -9.34 -36.74 -0.82
CA ILE A 89 -7.98 -37.22 -0.63
C ILE A 89 -7.58 -37.04 0.85
N GLY A 90 -7.02 -38.10 1.45
CA GLY A 90 -6.57 -38.12 2.83
C GLY A 90 -5.31 -37.28 3.07
N ARG A 91 -5.12 -36.82 4.31
CA ARG A 91 -3.93 -36.06 4.71
C ARG A 91 -2.66 -36.88 4.47
N GLY A 92 -1.65 -36.27 3.87
CA GLY A 92 -0.36 -36.92 3.57
C GLY A 92 -0.31 -37.63 2.22
N MET A 93 -1.43 -37.73 1.51
CA MET A 93 -1.49 -38.28 0.16
C MET A 93 -1.21 -37.20 -0.90
N LYS A 94 -0.65 -37.60 -2.03
CA LYS A 94 -0.43 -36.71 -3.17
C LYS A 94 -1.77 -36.14 -3.65
N GLY A 95 -1.85 -34.82 -3.82
CA GLY A 95 -3.08 -34.12 -4.18
C GLY A 95 -3.97 -33.73 -3.00
N TYR A 96 -3.56 -34.02 -1.75
CA TYR A 96 -4.27 -33.53 -0.58
C TYR A 96 -4.39 -32.02 -0.57
N LEU A 97 -5.64 -31.53 -0.57
CA LEU A 97 -5.92 -30.11 -0.50
C LEU A 97 -5.80 -29.61 0.95
N SER A 98 -4.64 -29.02 1.25
CA SER A 98 -4.33 -28.45 2.55
C SER A 98 -5.13 -27.17 2.83
N MET A 99 -5.18 -26.75 4.10
CA MET A 99 -5.84 -25.50 4.50
C MET A 99 -5.26 -24.27 3.79
N ALA A 100 -3.93 -24.21 3.66
CA ALA A 100 -3.27 -23.13 2.95
C ALA A 100 -3.57 -23.15 1.44
N ALA A 101 -3.68 -24.34 0.84
CA ALA A 101 -4.06 -24.48 -0.56
C ALA A 101 -5.53 -24.06 -0.79
N LEU A 102 -6.44 -24.39 0.13
CA LEU A 102 -7.81 -23.89 0.10
C LEU A 102 -7.86 -22.36 0.19
N ASP A 103 -7.10 -21.76 1.09
CA ASP A 103 -7.05 -20.31 1.23
C ASP A 103 -6.50 -19.63 -0.04
N LEU A 104 -5.46 -20.22 -0.64
CA LEU A 104 -4.90 -19.73 -1.90
C LEU A 104 -5.91 -19.80 -3.06
N GLN A 105 -6.66 -20.90 -3.16
CA GLN A 105 -7.74 -21.04 -4.15
C GLN A 105 -8.86 -20.02 -3.94
N LEU A 106 -9.26 -19.78 -2.69
CA LEU A 106 -10.24 -18.75 -2.34
C LEU A 106 -9.75 -17.35 -2.69
N ASP A 107 -8.49 -17.03 -2.39
CA ASP A 107 -7.88 -15.75 -2.72
C ASP A 107 -7.81 -15.54 -4.25
N TRP A 108 -7.51 -16.60 -5.00
CA TRP A 108 -7.53 -16.57 -6.46
C TRP A 108 -8.91 -16.23 -7.02
N HIS A 109 -9.96 -16.90 -6.51
CA HIS A 109 -11.34 -16.64 -6.94
C HIS A 109 -11.77 -15.22 -6.58
N ILE A 110 -11.42 -14.71 -5.40
CA ILE A 110 -11.67 -13.30 -5.03
C ILE A 110 -10.98 -12.33 -6.01
N ALA A 111 -9.70 -12.58 -6.33
CA ALA A 111 -8.92 -11.69 -7.18
C ALA A 111 -9.47 -11.61 -8.61
N ASN A 112 -9.99 -12.72 -9.15
CA ASN A 112 -10.54 -12.76 -10.50
C ASN A 112 -12.03 -12.41 -10.57
N ALA A 113 -12.80 -12.59 -9.48
CA ALA A 113 -14.18 -12.10 -9.39
C ALA A 113 -14.29 -10.61 -9.71
N VAL A 114 -13.35 -9.83 -9.18
CA VAL A 114 -13.28 -8.37 -9.37
C VAL A 114 -13.03 -8.00 -10.84
N LYS A 115 -12.28 -8.84 -11.58
CA LYS A 115 -12.02 -8.61 -13.01
C LYS A 115 -13.22 -8.99 -13.88
N GLU A 116 -13.88 -10.09 -13.56
CA GLU A 116 -15.01 -10.63 -14.34
C GLU A 116 -16.31 -9.85 -14.10
N SER A 117 -16.44 -9.14 -12.97
CA SER A 117 -17.60 -8.30 -12.65
C SER A 117 -17.20 -6.94 -12.05
N PRO A 118 -16.78 -5.96 -12.87
CA PRO A 118 -16.33 -4.66 -12.39
C PRO A 118 -17.45 -3.81 -11.73
N ASN A 119 -18.73 -4.13 -11.99
CA ASN A 119 -19.89 -3.46 -11.40
C ASN A 119 -20.42 -4.13 -10.11
N SER A 120 -19.82 -5.25 -9.70
CA SER A 120 -20.16 -5.88 -8.42
C SER A 120 -19.54 -5.07 -7.29
N GLN A 121 -20.30 -4.13 -6.72
CA GLN A 121 -19.96 -3.44 -5.47
C GLN A 121 -19.96 -4.38 -4.24
N GLU A 122 -20.21 -5.67 -4.41
CA GLU A 122 -20.07 -6.65 -3.35
C GLU A 122 -18.58 -6.88 -3.09
N THR A 123 -18.05 -6.18 -2.08
CA THR A 123 -16.70 -6.40 -1.53
C THR A 123 -16.43 -7.84 -1.05
N SER A 124 -17.45 -8.71 -1.12
CA SER A 124 -17.43 -10.17 -1.10
C SER A 124 -17.86 -10.71 -2.47
N ALA A 125 -17.04 -10.56 -3.50
CA ALA A 125 -17.42 -10.80 -4.89
C ALA A 125 -17.92 -12.24 -5.23
N PHE A 126 -17.92 -13.16 -4.27
CA PHE A 126 -18.63 -14.45 -4.33
C PHE A 126 -19.26 -14.88 -2.99
N GLY A 127 -19.43 -13.97 -2.03
CA GLY A 127 -19.79 -14.30 -0.64
C GLY A 127 -18.65 -14.88 0.19
N ILE A 128 -17.42 -14.89 -0.35
CA ILE A 128 -16.25 -15.43 0.33
C ILE A 128 -15.78 -14.43 1.40
N PRO A 129 -15.67 -14.83 2.68
CA PRO A 129 -15.09 -13.98 3.69
C PRO A 129 -13.60 -13.71 3.39
N LYS A 130 -13.19 -12.44 3.46
CA LYS A 130 -11.77 -12.07 3.43
C LYS A 130 -11.06 -12.77 4.58
N ALA A 131 -9.83 -13.25 4.35
CA ALA A 131 -9.01 -13.77 5.43
C ALA A 131 -8.82 -12.67 6.48
N LYS A 132 -9.49 -12.80 7.64
CA LYS A 132 -9.18 -11.97 8.81
C LYS A 132 -7.76 -12.31 9.27
N THR A 133 -7.02 -11.33 9.78
CA THR A 133 -5.75 -11.56 10.48
C THR A 133 -5.95 -12.52 11.64
N GLY A 134 -5.58 -13.79 11.46
CA GLY A 134 -5.70 -14.87 12.45
C GLY A 134 -6.06 -16.23 11.82
N ALA A 135 -5.78 -17.33 12.53
CA ALA A 135 -5.89 -18.71 12.02
C ALA A 135 -7.31 -19.16 11.58
N ASN A 136 -8.36 -18.44 12.01
CA ASN A 136 -9.75 -18.87 11.89
C ASN A 136 -10.64 -17.96 11.04
N GLY A 137 -10.07 -17.00 10.29
CA GLY A 137 -10.86 -16.01 9.55
C GLY A 137 -11.87 -16.59 8.53
N ARG A 138 -11.63 -17.82 8.06
CA ARG A 138 -12.48 -18.56 7.10
C ARG A 138 -13.05 -19.86 7.68
N GLY A 139 -12.92 -20.07 8.99
CA GLY A 139 -13.36 -21.28 9.68
C GLY A 139 -12.53 -22.52 9.35
N ASN A 140 -13.12 -23.70 9.55
CA ASN A 140 -12.47 -25.01 9.37
C ASN A 140 -12.33 -25.41 7.89
N ARG A 141 -11.68 -26.55 7.63
CA ARG A 141 -11.47 -27.11 6.28
C ARG A 141 -12.77 -27.26 5.50
N GLU A 142 -13.83 -27.68 6.16
CA GLU A 142 -15.17 -27.84 5.59
C GLU A 142 -15.78 -26.49 5.18
N ASN A 143 -15.70 -25.47 6.03
CA ASN A 143 -16.21 -24.12 5.70
C ASN A 143 -15.46 -23.54 4.49
N ARG A 144 -14.14 -23.69 4.43
CA ARG A 144 -13.36 -23.25 3.28
C ARG A 144 -13.75 -23.97 2.00
N TYR A 145 -14.04 -25.26 2.10
CA TYR A 145 -14.54 -26.06 1.00
C TYR A 145 -15.94 -25.62 0.54
N THR A 146 -16.87 -25.34 1.45
CA THR A 146 -18.21 -24.85 1.06
C THR A 146 -18.13 -23.51 0.35
N TYR A 147 -17.34 -22.56 0.88
CA TYR A 147 -17.10 -21.28 0.21
C TYR A 147 -16.48 -21.44 -1.17
N LEU A 148 -15.52 -22.35 -1.33
CA LEU A 148 -14.86 -22.59 -2.60
C LEU A 148 -15.83 -23.24 -3.62
N ARG A 149 -16.66 -24.19 -3.18
CA ARG A 149 -17.67 -24.83 -4.03
C ARG A 149 -18.71 -23.82 -4.52
N GLU A 150 -19.16 -22.92 -3.66
CA GLU A 150 -20.08 -21.84 -4.03
C GLU A 150 -19.42 -20.86 -5.02
N ALA A 151 -18.18 -20.47 -4.76
CA ALA A 151 -17.42 -19.56 -5.63
C ALA A 151 -17.23 -20.13 -7.04
N ILE A 152 -16.85 -21.40 -7.14
CA ILE A 152 -16.70 -22.11 -8.41
C ILE A 152 -18.03 -22.11 -9.19
N SER A 153 -19.13 -22.46 -8.52
CA SER A 153 -20.46 -22.48 -9.13
C SER A 153 -20.90 -21.09 -9.63
N LYS A 154 -20.70 -20.05 -8.81
CA LYS A 154 -21.03 -18.67 -9.20
C LYS A 154 -20.19 -18.19 -10.38
N ARG A 155 -18.90 -18.51 -10.38
CA ARG A 155 -17.99 -18.17 -11.49
C ARG A 155 -18.39 -18.87 -12.79
N ALA A 156 -18.71 -20.17 -12.72
CA ALA A 156 -19.20 -20.91 -13.90
C ALA A 156 -20.44 -20.23 -14.50
N ASN A 157 -21.42 -19.87 -13.67
CA ASN A 157 -22.62 -19.15 -14.11
C ASN A 157 -22.30 -17.78 -14.75
N ILE A 158 -21.32 -17.05 -14.22
CA ILE A 158 -20.90 -15.77 -14.80
C ILE A 158 -20.26 -15.98 -16.17
N LEU A 159 -19.35 -16.95 -16.28
CA LEU A 159 -18.69 -17.28 -17.55
C LEU A 159 -19.68 -17.76 -18.60
N GLU A 160 -20.67 -18.58 -18.22
CA GLU A 160 -21.76 -18.98 -19.11
C GLU A 160 -22.58 -17.79 -19.58
N ARG A 161 -22.91 -16.83 -18.69
CA ARG A 161 -23.61 -15.60 -19.08
C ARG A 161 -22.80 -14.72 -20.02
N ILE A 162 -21.49 -14.63 -19.80
CA ILE A 162 -20.58 -13.89 -20.68
C ILE A 162 -20.49 -14.58 -22.05
N ALA A 163 -20.36 -15.91 -22.07
CA ALA A 163 -20.29 -16.69 -23.30
C ALA A 163 -21.63 -16.70 -24.07
N ALA A 164 -22.75 -16.67 -23.36
CA ALA A 164 -24.10 -16.63 -23.93
C ALA A 164 -24.53 -15.22 -24.36
N ALA A 165 -23.80 -14.17 -23.99
CA ALA A 165 -24.02 -12.84 -24.53
C ALA A 165 -23.44 -12.80 -25.96
N PRO A 166 -24.28 -12.78 -27.02
CA PRO A 166 -23.78 -12.61 -28.38
C PRO A 166 -23.05 -11.28 -28.45
N GLY A 167 -21.83 -11.31 -28.99
CA GLY A 167 -20.89 -10.21 -28.95
C GLY A 167 -21.53 -8.85 -29.21
N LYS A 168 -21.49 -7.97 -28.20
CA LYS A 168 -21.22 -6.57 -28.51
C LYS A 168 -19.77 -6.52 -28.94
N VAL A 169 -19.59 -6.70 -30.24
CA VAL A 169 -18.49 -6.08 -30.98
C VAL A 169 -18.59 -4.60 -30.60
N VAL A 170 -17.74 -4.18 -29.66
CA VAL A 170 -17.42 -2.77 -29.56
C VAL A 170 -16.53 -2.57 -30.76
N ASP A 171 -17.12 -2.03 -31.83
CA ASP A 171 -16.36 -1.55 -32.97
C ASP A 171 -15.19 -0.74 -32.42
N GLU A 172 -13.97 -1.21 -32.70
CA GLU A 172 -12.78 -0.39 -32.65
C GLU A 172 -12.97 0.74 -33.68
N ALA A 173 -13.66 1.80 -33.26
CA ALA A 173 -13.41 3.11 -33.82
C ALA A 173 -11.92 3.39 -33.58
N PRO A 174 -11.13 3.77 -34.60
CA PRO A 174 -9.74 4.12 -34.40
C PRO A 174 -9.72 5.37 -33.53
N GLY A 175 -9.54 5.16 -32.23
CA GLY A 175 -9.34 6.21 -31.25
C GLY A 175 -8.06 6.93 -31.63
N GLU A 176 -8.24 8.10 -32.23
CA GLU A 176 -7.22 9.13 -32.37
C GLU A 176 -6.43 9.21 -31.07
N GLU A 177 -5.14 8.87 -31.13
CA GLU A 177 -4.21 8.97 -30.01
C GLU A 177 -4.13 10.43 -29.58
N VAL A 178 -5.00 10.85 -28.68
CA VAL A 178 -4.80 12.07 -27.91
C VAL A 178 -3.72 11.73 -26.89
N PHE A 179 -2.47 11.92 -27.33
CA PHE A 179 -1.34 12.05 -26.42
C PHE A 179 -1.73 13.03 -25.31
N PRO A 180 -1.69 12.64 -24.02
CA PRO A 180 -1.64 13.66 -22.99
C PRO A 180 -0.37 14.46 -23.22
N SER A 181 -0.52 15.72 -23.61
CA SER A 181 0.58 16.69 -23.60
C SER A 181 1.36 16.52 -22.29
N PRO A 182 2.70 16.55 -22.34
CA PRO A 182 3.48 16.67 -21.13
C PRO A 182 3.07 18.01 -20.50
N MET A 183 2.28 17.94 -19.44
CA MET A 183 2.06 19.07 -18.56
C MET A 183 3.44 19.38 -18.00
N GLU A 184 4.04 20.45 -18.52
CA GLU A 184 5.24 21.06 -17.98
C GLU A 184 4.99 21.21 -16.48
N VAL A 185 5.67 20.35 -15.73
CA VAL A 185 5.86 20.59 -14.30
C VAL A 185 6.76 21.80 -14.31
N ASP A 186 6.20 22.96 -13.97
CA ASP A 186 6.96 24.11 -13.56
C ASP A 186 7.98 23.59 -12.53
N ASP A 187 9.23 23.58 -12.96
CA ASP A 187 10.42 23.37 -12.16
C ASP A 187 10.43 24.48 -11.10
N ASP A 188 9.74 24.22 -10.00
CA ASP A 188 9.66 25.10 -8.85
C ASP A 188 10.93 24.96 -8.03
N GLY A 189 12.02 25.42 -8.65
CA GLY A 189 13.22 25.93 -8.01
C GLY A 189 13.84 24.96 -7.02
N GLU A 190 14.88 24.26 -7.48
CA GLU A 190 15.98 23.88 -6.61
C GLU A 190 16.37 25.08 -5.73
N TYR A 191 15.90 25.08 -4.47
CA TYR A 191 16.51 25.89 -3.43
C TYR A 191 17.85 25.22 -3.11
N SER A 192 18.83 25.50 -3.97
CA SER A 192 20.24 25.34 -3.66
C SER A 192 20.52 26.05 -2.32
N GLU A 193 21.08 25.31 -1.36
CA GLU A 193 21.53 25.83 -0.06
C GLU A 193 22.61 26.93 -0.21
N ASP A 194 23.18 27.12 -1.40
CA ASP A 194 24.31 28.01 -1.66
C ASP A 194 23.91 29.49 -1.77
N ASP A 195 22.63 29.83 -2.02
CA ASP A 195 22.19 31.24 -2.13
C ASP A 195 21.95 31.92 -0.77
N TYR A 196 21.99 31.17 0.34
CA TYR A 196 21.61 31.69 1.66
C TYR A 196 22.73 32.45 2.39
N TYR A 197 23.97 32.40 1.89
CA TYR A 197 25.13 33.03 2.54
C TYR A 197 25.80 34.16 1.76
N GLU A 198 25.27 34.55 0.59
CA GLU A 198 25.74 35.73 -0.14
C GLU A 198 24.78 36.92 0.01
N ARG A 199 24.82 37.56 1.19
CA ARG A 199 24.50 38.99 1.35
C ARG A 199 24.93 39.56 2.69
#